data_AF-A0A4R4G6Q1-F1
#
_entry.id   AF-A0A4R4G6Q1-F1
#
_cell.length_a   1.000
_cell.length_b   1.000
_cell.length_c   1.000
_cell.angle_alpha   90.00
_cell.angle_beta   90.00
_cell.angle_gamma   90.00
#
_symmetry.space_group_name_H-M   'P 1'
#
loop_
_entity.id
_entity.type
_entity.pdbx_description
1 polymer ?
#
loop_
_entity_poly.entity_id
_entity_poly.type
_entity_poly.pdbx_seq_one_letter_code
_entity_poly.pdbx_strand_id
1 'polypeptide(L)'
;MVVQDIQQYAEVRPKARAYFCYLFHKNLPNHLPSVSVEAVTARLLKIRGDLKGLEAAYLLDAKGNQVGPTYLKEGKKEEDAGASRSTRAYYYRAMHERRCTITDPYPSLLNDELTVTASQPIFDEHGEIVYVACLDMPLAEVLRIAHPLAAETYAGKFFRIVYAMFSVALTFVALLLFVKGIESFLSYGFGHYERIEIKDIFEATILLTLSLATFDLVKTIFEEEVLGRPKHDPSSDIHKTMVRFLGSIIIALSIEALMLVFKFAMTAPEMLVNAIYIIGGVSMLLVGLAVYIRFTHQKEKM
;
A
#
# COMPACT_ATOMS: atom_id res chain seq x y z
N MET A 1 1.18 -3.46 10.74
CA MET A 1 2.38 -2.64 10.50
C MET A 1 3.44 -3.46 9.78
N VAL A 2 4.01 -4.50 10.42
CA VAL A 2 5.06 -5.39 9.87
C VAL A 2 4.82 -5.87 8.42
N VAL A 3 3.64 -6.41 8.09
CA VAL A 3 3.36 -6.94 6.73
C VAL A 3 3.36 -5.84 5.66
N GLN A 4 2.91 -4.63 6.01
CA GLN A 4 2.85 -3.48 5.09
C GLN A 4 4.26 -2.95 4.80
N ASP A 5 5.09 -2.83 5.83
CA ASP A 5 6.46 -2.31 5.69
C ASP A 5 7.32 -3.26 4.84
N ILE A 6 7.11 -4.58 4.95
CA ILE A 6 7.78 -5.58 4.11
C ILE A 6 7.36 -5.46 2.64
N GLN A 7 6.07 -5.23 2.36
CA GLN A 7 5.57 -5.03 0.99
C GLN A 7 6.11 -3.74 0.38
N GLN A 8 6.04 -2.63 1.11
CA GLN A 8 6.63 -1.36 0.66
C GLN A 8 8.12 -1.50 0.41
N TYR A 9 8.83 -2.23 1.28
CA TYR A 9 10.25 -2.51 1.09
C TYR A 9 10.53 -3.25 -0.21
N ALA A 10 9.73 -4.26 -0.58
CA ALA A 10 9.90 -4.98 -1.83
C ALA A 10 9.87 -4.05 -3.06
N GLU A 11 8.99 -3.05 -3.05
CA GLU A 11 8.89 -2.04 -4.12
C GLU A 11 10.09 -1.09 -4.15
N VAL A 12 10.57 -0.64 -3.00
CA VAL A 12 11.67 0.34 -2.92
C VAL A 12 13.07 -0.26 -2.88
N ARG A 13 13.18 -1.56 -2.65
CA ARG A 13 14.44 -2.28 -2.49
C ARG A 13 15.47 -1.95 -3.58
N PRO A 14 15.14 -1.85 -4.88
CA PRO A 14 16.12 -1.48 -5.91
C PRO A 14 16.73 -0.09 -5.68
N LYS A 15 15.91 0.89 -5.23
CA LYS A 15 16.37 2.26 -4.91
C LYS A 15 17.22 2.28 -3.65
N ALA A 16 16.77 1.57 -2.60
CA ALA A 16 17.53 1.42 -1.36
C ALA A 16 18.90 0.78 -1.63
N ARG A 17 18.94 -0.31 -2.40
CA ARG A 17 20.19 -0.95 -2.83
C ARG A 17 21.09 0.05 -3.56
N ALA A 18 20.57 0.76 -4.57
CA ALA A 18 21.37 1.73 -5.32
C ALA A 18 21.98 2.81 -4.42
N TYR A 19 21.22 3.30 -3.43
CA TYR A 19 21.70 4.28 -2.46
C TYR A 19 22.84 3.74 -1.59
N PHE A 20 22.67 2.57 -0.95
CA PHE A 20 23.73 1.97 -0.12
C PHE A 20 24.97 1.60 -0.93
N CYS A 21 24.78 1.05 -2.13
CA CYS A 21 25.91 0.71 -3.00
C CYS A 21 26.67 1.96 -3.46
N TYR A 22 25.97 3.06 -3.74
CA TYR A 22 26.62 4.34 -4.00
C TYR A 22 27.44 4.84 -2.80
N LEU A 23 26.88 4.76 -1.58
CA LEU A 23 27.59 5.16 -0.36
C LEU A 23 28.84 4.31 -0.11
N PHE A 24 28.75 3.00 -0.29
CA PHE A 24 29.88 2.10 -0.17
C PHE A 24 30.95 2.41 -1.22
N HIS A 25 30.56 2.47 -2.50
CA HIS A 25 31.50 2.72 -3.59
C HIS A 25 32.24 4.05 -3.46
N LYS A 26 31.56 5.09 -2.95
CA LYS A 26 32.15 6.42 -2.74
C LYS A 26 33.17 6.46 -1.60
N ASN A 27 33.03 5.60 -0.59
CA ASN A 27 33.78 5.75 0.66
C ASN A 27 34.74 4.60 0.97
N LEU A 28 34.40 3.36 0.59
CA LEU A 28 35.21 2.19 0.90
C LEU A 28 36.34 2.02 -0.11
N PRO A 29 37.56 1.68 0.35
CA PRO A 29 38.64 1.31 -0.55
C PRO A 29 38.30 0.00 -1.25
N ASN A 30 38.71 -0.13 -2.51
CA ASN A 30 38.48 -1.34 -3.29
C ASN A 30 39.59 -1.49 -4.33
N HIS A 31 40.00 -2.73 -4.62
CA HIS A 31 41.09 -3.06 -5.56
C HIS A 31 42.43 -2.39 -5.22
N LEU A 32 42.83 -2.44 -3.93
CA LEU A 32 44.11 -1.90 -3.46
C LEU A 32 45.11 -3.02 -3.08
N PRO A 33 46.44 -2.78 -3.17
CA PRO A 33 47.48 -3.78 -2.92
C PRO A 33 47.51 -4.29 -1.49
N SER A 34 47.18 -3.41 -0.55
CA SER A 34 46.99 -3.76 0.86
C SER A 34 45.78 -3.01 1.39
N VAL A 35 44.74 -3.77 1.73
CA VAL A 35 43.55 -3.24 2.39
C VAL A 35 43.69 -3.55 3.87
N SER A 36 43.98 -2.55 4.71
CA SER A 36 44.03 -2.76 6.15
C SER A 36 42.65 -2.68 6.78
N VAL A 37 42.43 -3.47 7.84
CA VAL A 37 41.16 -3.48 8.61
C VAL A 37 40.86 -2.08 9.14
N GLU A 38 41.87 -1.37 9.62
CA GLU A 38 41.75 -0.03 10.19
C GLU A 38 41.32 0.99 9.14
N ALA A 39 41.88 0.91 7.92
CA ALA A 39 41.54 1.83 6.84
C ALA A 39 40.09 1.64 6.37
N VAL A 40 39.65 0.38 6.21
CA VAL A 40 38.25 0.07 5.86
C VAL A 40 37.31 0.50 6.97
N THR A 41 37.65 0.18 8.21
CA THR A 41 36.83 0.50 9.38
C THR A 41 36.65 2.02 9.53
N ALA A 42 37.72 2.81 9.37
CA ALA A 42 37.64 4.27 9.42
C ALA A 42 36.69 4.84 8.36
N ARG A 43 36.71 4.29 7.13
CA ARG A 43 35.79 4.69 6.06
C ARG A 43 34.35 4.23 6.31
N LEU A 44 34.16 3.03 6.85
CA LEU A 44 32.85 2.52 7.24
C LEU A 44 32.22 3.38 8.35
N LEU A 45 33.01 3.82 9.32
CA LEU A 45 32.57 4.73 10.38
C LEU A 45 32.19 6.12 9.87
N LYS A 46 32.81 6.58 8.78
CA LYS A 46 32.39 7.80 8.10
C LYS A 46 30.99 7.63 7.49
N ILE A 47 30.73 6.51 6.81
CA ILE A 47 29.39 6.20 6.28
C ILE A 47 28.36 6.16 7.41
N ARG A 48 28.71 5.52 8.55
CA ARG A 48 27.86 5.52 9.74
C ARG A 48 27.52 6.93 10.21
N GLY A 49 28.48 7.85 10.24
CA GLY A 49 28.25 9.24 10.63
C GLY A 49 27.29 10.00 9.71
N ASP A 50 27.27 9.65 8.42
CA ASP A 50 26.39 10.27 7.42
C ASP A 50 24.95 9.70 7.46
N LEU A 51 24.77 8.47 7.99
CA LEU A 51 23.49 7.77 8.04
C LEU A 51 22.78 7.99 9.38
N LYS A 52 21.71 8.80 9.37
CA LYS A 52 20.82 8.93 10.53
C LYS A 52 20.05 7.63 10.75
N GLY A 53 20.10 7.09 11.97
CA GLY A 53 19.33 5.91 12.35
C GLY A 53 19.98 4.57 12.04
N LEU A 54 21.29 4.56 11.72
CA LEU A 54 22.03 3.31 11.57
C LEU A 54 22.05 2.50 12.85
N GLU A 55 21.81 1.20 12.73
CA GLU A 55 21.75 0.28 13.86
C GLU A 55 23.15 -0.25 14.20
N ALA A 56 23.81 -0.88 13.23
CA ALA A 56 25.14 -1.47 13.41
C ALA A 56 26.00 -1.42 12.14
N ALA A 57 27.31 -1.21 12.32
CA ALA A 57 28.32 -1.29 11.28
C ALA A 57 29.45 -2.21 11.72
N TYR A 58 29.84 -3.17 10.87
CA TYR A 58 30.92 -4.11 11.19
C TYR A 58 31.57 -4.65 9.92
N LEU A 59 32.72 -5.30 10.08
CA LEU A 59 33.53 -5.84 9.00
C LEU A 59 33.77 -7.34 9.22
N LEU A 60 33.61 -8.12 8.15
CA LEU A 60 33.89 -9.56 8.13
C LEU A 60 35.11 -9.86 7.27
N ASP A 61 35.88 -10.88 7.62
CA ASP A 61 36.91 -11.46 6.76
C ASP A 61 36.30 -12.30 5.61
N ALA A 62 37.17 -12.76 4.71
CA ALA A 62 36.82 -13.66 3.61
C ALA A 62 36.25 -15.02 4.02
N LYS A 63 36.28 -15.37 5.31
CA LYS A 63 35.70 -16.59 5.90
C LYS A 63 34.39 -16.30 6.66
N GLY A 64 33.98 -15.04 6.74
CA GLY A 64 32.78 -14.59 7.44
C GLY A 64 32.96 -14.41 8.94
N ASN A 65 34.18 -14.37 9.47
CA ASN A 65 34.43 -14.01 10.86
C ASN A 65 34.57 -12.51 11.01
N GLN A 66 34.02 -11.97 12.09
CA GLN A 66 34.07 -10.54 12.34
C GLN A 66 35.47 -10.11 12.79
N VAL A 67 36.09 -9.15 12.10
CA VAL A 67 37.49 -8.73 12.35
C VAL A 67 37.64 -7.55 13.32
N GLY A 68 36.54 -7.10 13.93
CA GLY A 68 36.53 -6.00 14.88
C GLY A 68 35.19 -5.86 15.62
N PRO A 69 35.00 -4.82 16.44
CA PRO A 69 33.75 -4.62 17.17
C PRO A 69 32.59 -4.30 16.24
N THR A 70 31.38 -4.54 16.75
CA THR A 70 30.15 -4.02 16.15
C THR A 70 29.98 -2.57 16.58
N TYR A 71 30.01 -1.64 15.64
CA TYR A 71 29.82 -0.22 15.91
C TYR A 71 28.33 0.12 15.87
N LEU A 72 27.77 0.41 17.04
CA LEU A 72 26.36 0.73 17.20
C LEU A 72 26.12 2.23 16.99
N LYS A 73 24.86 2.66 17.07
CA LYS A 73 24.49 4.07 17.16
C LYS A 73 25.22 4.78 18.31
N GLU A 74 25.24 4.15 19.48
CA GLU A 74 25.93 4.61 20.68
C GLU A 74 26.91 3.54 21.14
N GLY A 75 28.20 3.89 21.21
CA GLY A 75 29.24 2.97 21.64
C GLY A 75 29.62 1.91 20.60
N LYS A 76 30.15 0.79 21.11
CA LYS A 76 30.63 -0.36 20.33
C LYS A 76 30.54 -1.63 21.18
N LYS A 77 30.30 -2.77 20.53
CA LYS A 77 30.29 -4.09 21.18
C LYS A 77 31.52 -4.88 20.76
N GLU A 78 32.49 -5.00 21.67
CA GLU A 78 33.76 -5.69 21.45
C GLU A 78 33.62 -7.22 21.41
N GLU A 79 32.62 -7.77 22.12
CA GLU A 79 32.37 -9.21 22.25
C GLU A 79 32.04 -9.91 20.93
N ASP A 80 31.58 -9.17 19.93
CA ASP A 80 31.25 -9.72 18.62
C ASP A 80 32.50 -9.95 17.75
N ALA A 81 33.67 -9.40 18.13
CA ALA A 81 34.92 -9.64 17.42
C ALA A 81 35.31 -11.13 17.48
N GLY A 82 35.58 -11.71 16.31
CA GLY A 82 35.85 -13.14 16.14
C GLY A 82 34.60 -14.01 15.98
N ALA A 83 33.39 -13.47 16.17
CA ALA A 83 32.16 -14.22 15.96
C ALA A 83 31.98 -14.61 14.47
N SER A 84 31.56 -15.85 14.22
CA SER A 84 31.30 -16.31 12.85
C SER A 84 29.91 -15.87 12.37
N ARG A 85 29.88 -15.19 11.22
CA ARG A 85 28.68 -14.74 10.50
C ARG A 85 28.56 -15.40 9.13
N SER A 86 29.33 -16.46 8.88
CA SER A 86 29.43 -17.15 7.58
C SER A 86 28.10 -17.76 7.09
N THR A 87 27.20 -18.11 8.00
CA THR A 87 25.87 -18.68 7.69
C THR A 87 24.80 -17.62 7.42
N ARG A 88 25.12 -16.33 7.57
CA ARG A 88 24.14 -15.24 7.47
C ARG A 88 23.91 -14.84 6.02
N ALA A 89 22.66 -14.52 5.68
CA ALA A 89 22.23 -14.23 4.32
C ALA A 89 23.00 -13.05 3.67
N TYR A 90 23.29 -11.99 4.44
CA TYR A 90 24.04 -10.83 3.95
C TYR A 90 25.48 -11.17 3.54
N TYR A 91 26.11 -12.14 4.22
CA TYR A 91 27.46 -12.61 3.90
C TYR A 91 27.42 -13.53 2.69
N TYR A 92 26.55 -14.55 2.70
CA TYR A 92 26.42 -15.50 1.60
C TYR A 92 26.15 -14.79 0.26
N ARG A 93 25.26 -13.79 0.25
CA ARG A 93 24.92 -13.05 -0.96
C ARG A 93 26.04 -12.15 -1.45
N ALA A 94 26.76 -11.47 -0.56
CA ALA A 94 27.93 -10.68 -0.94
C ALA A 94 29.03 -11.55 -1.56
N MET A 95 29.29 -12.72 -0.97
CA MET A 95 30.30 -13.67 -1.46
C MET A 95 29.90 -14.30 -2.80
N HIS A 96 28.64 -14.70 -2.96
CA HIS A 96 28.16 -15.40 -4.16
C HIS A 96 27.90 -14.44 -5.33
N GLU A 97 27.27 -13.28 -5.08
CA GLU A 97 26.98 -12.30 -6.12
C GLU A 97 28.20 -11.42 -6.48
N ARG A 98 29.28 -11.46 -5.68
CA ARG A 98 30.50 -10.61 -5.81
C ARG A 98 30.18 -9.14 -6.09
N ARG A 99 29.13 -8.61 -5.47
CA ARG A 99 28.70 -7.21 -5.62
C ARG A 99 27.99 -6.74 -4.37
N CYS A 100 27.72 -5.44 -4.31
CA CYS A 100 26.89 -4.86 -3.27
C CYS A 100 25.47 -5.44 -3.28
N THR A 101 24.99 -5.90 -2.13
CA THR A 101 23.65 -6.47 -1.96
C THR A 101 22.92 -5.90 -0.76
N ILE A 102 21.60 -6.11 -0.71
CA ILE A 102 20.77 -5.81 0.46
C ILE A 102 19.84 -6.99 0.74
N THR A 103 19.74 -7.39 2.00
CA THR A 103 18.89 -8.52 2.42
C THR A 103 17.41 -8.21 2.28
N ASP A 104 16.58 -9.25 2.40
CA ASP A 104 15.19 -9.05 2.79
C ASP A 104 15.13 -8.69 4.29
N PRO A 105 14.04 -8.07 4.78
CA PRO A 105 13.93 -7.68 6.18
C PRO A 105 13.91 -8.90 7.09
N TYR A 106 14.69 -8.84 8.17
CA TYR A 106 14.75 -9.92 9.16
C TYR A 106 14.85 -9.33 10.58
N PRO A 107 14.47 -10.08 11.63
CA PRO A 107 14.61 -9.61 13.01
C PRO A 107 16.07 -9.43 13.40
N SER A 108 16.43 -8.22 13.85
CA SER A 108 17.77 -7.91 14.32
C SER A 108 18.11 -8.71 15.57
N LEU A 109 19.37 -9.13 15.68
CA LEU A 109 19.89 -9.80 16.88
C LEU A 109 20.16 -8.84 18.05
N LEU A 110 20.05 -7.53 17.81
CA LEU A 110 20.35 -6.49 18.80
C LEU A 110 19.10 -6.06 19.58
N ASN A 111 17.95 -5.97 18.91
CA ASN A 111 16.72 -5.41 19.48
C ASN A 111 15.43 -6.12 19.03
N ASP A 112 15.52 -7.22 18.27
CA ASP A 112 14.38 -7.96 17.68
C ASP A 112 13.48 -7.15 16.72
N GLU A 113 13.85 -5.93 16.35
CA GLU A 113 13.15 -5.13 15.35
C GLU A 113 13.56 -5.54 13.93
N LEU A 114 12.70 -5.25 12.94
CA LEU A 114 13.01 -5.57 11.55
C LEU A 114 14.14 -4.68 11.03
N THR A 115 15.20 -5.32 10.56
CA THR A 115 16.38 -4.69 9.98
C THR A 115 16.68 -5.24 8.60
N VAL A 116 17.41 -4.47 7.81
CA VAL A 116 17.99 -4.92 6.54
C VAL A 116 19.48 -4.64 6.55
N THR A 117 20.26 -5.58 6.05
CA THR A 117 21.71 -5.43 5.97
C THR A 117 22.11 -5.13 4.54
N ALA A 118 22.79 -4.00 4.35
CA ALA A 118 23.52 -3.73 3.13
C ALA A 118 24.95 -4.27 3.28
N SER A 119 25.39 -5.11 2.33
CA SER A 119 26.71 -5.72 2.34
C SER A 119 27.50 -5.40 1.08
N GLN A 120 28.77 -5.01 1.24
CA GLN A 120 29.71 -4.71 0.17
C GLN A 120 30.95 -5.61 0.30
N PRO A 121 31.21 -6.50 -0.67
CA PRO A 121 32.50 -7.18 -0.75
C PRO A 121 33.59 -6.19 -1.17
N ILE A 122 34.74 -6.28 -0.52
CA ILE A 122 35.94 -5.49 -0.80
C ILE A 122 36.98 -6.42 -1.40
N PHE A 123 37.53 -6.02 -2.54
CA PHE A 123 38.45 -6.81 -3.33
C PHE A 123 39.88 -6.30 -3.19
N ASP A 124 40.84 -7.22 -3.27
CA ASP A 124 42.25 -6.89 -3.47
C ASP A 124 42.58 -6.59 -4.95
N GLU A 125 43.85 -6.36 -5.27
CA GLU A 125 44.33 -6.16 -6.65
C GLU A 125 44.12 -7.36 -7.57
N HIS A 126 44.08 -8.58 -7.02
CA HIS A 126 43.83 -9.81 -7.77
C HIS A 126 42.33 -10.05 -8.00
N GLY A 127 41.48 -9.18 -7.45
CA GLY A 127 40.04 -9.28 -7.56
C GLY A 127 39.42 -10.25 -6.56
N GLU A 128 40.15 -10.72 -5.55
CA GLU A 128 39.67 -11.64 -4.52
C GLU A 128 39.07 -10.90 -3.32
N ILE A 129 38.00 -11.45 -2.75
CA ILE A 129 37.31 -10.81 -1.62
C ILE A 129 38.16 -10.97 -0.37
N VAL A 130 38.63 -9.86 0.17
CA VAL A 130 39.40 -9.81 1.43
C VAL A 130 38.51 -9.54 2.63
N TYR A 131 37.49 -8.69 2.45
CA TYR A 131 36.55 -8.31 3.50
C TYR A 131 35.14 -8.12 2.96
N VAL A 132 34.15 -8.20 3.85
CA VAL A 132 32.76 -7.82 3.57
C VAL A 132 32.34 -6.78 4.60
N ALA A 133 32.09 -5.56 4.14
CA ALA A 133 31.54 -4.49 4.97
C ALA A 133 30.02 -4.67 5.10
N CYS A 134 29.50 -4.61 6.32
CA CYS A 134 28.08 -4.76 6.61
C CYS A 134 27.55 -3.53 7.35
N LEU A 135 26.38 -3.06 6.92
CA LEU A 135 25.61 -2.01 7.57
C LEU A 135 24.18 -2.49 7.80
N ASP A 136 23.79 -2.57 9.07
CA ASP A 136 22.43 -2.89 9.50
C ASP A 136 21.63 -1.59 9.66
N MET A 137 20.49 -1.54 9.00
CA MET A 137 19.60 -0.39 8.99
C MET A 137 18.18 -0.84 9.36
N PRO A 138 17.54 -0.22 10.35
CA PRO A 138 16.15 -0.50 10.67
C PRO A 138 15.28 -0.30 9.44
N LEU A 139 14.32 -1.20 9.23
CA LEU A 139 13.45 -1.21 8.05
C LEU A 139 12.76 0.15 7.85
N ALA A 140 12.27 0.74 8.95
CA ALA A 140 11.62 2.05 8.95
C ALA A 140 12.52 3.18 8.39
N GLU A 141 13.80 3.16 8.72
CA GLU A 141 14.76 4.17 8.24
C GLU A 141 15.07 3.97 6.76
N VAL A 142 15.17 2.71 6.30
CA VAL A 142 15.36 2.43 4.87
C VAL A 142 14.16 2.88 4.04
N LEU A 143 12.94 2.66 4.53
CA LEU A 143 11.73 3.16 3.89
C LEU A 143 11.73 4.69 3.84
N ARG A 144 12.17 5.38 4.90
CA ARG A 144 12.28 6.85 4.93
C ARG A 144 13.28 7.38 3.91
N ILE A 145 14.44 6.73 3.76
CA ILE A 145 15.47 7.10 2.79
C ILE A 145 14.98 6.85 1.35
N ALA A 146 14.33 5.72 1.11
CA ALA A 146 13.91 5.32 -0.24
C ALA A 146 12.61 5.99 -0.70
N HIS A 147 11.77 6.43 0.25
CA HIS A 147 10.58 7.25 0.02
C HIS A 147 10.61 8.53 0.86
N PRO A 148 11.32 9.59 0.42
CA PRO A 148 11.20 10.90 1.05
C PRO A 148 9.77 11.48 0.93
N LEU A 149 8.96 11.00 -0.03
CA LEU A 149 7.66 11.56 -0.38
C LEU A 149 6.44 10.91 0.29
N ALA A 150 6.54 9.67 0.77
CA ALA A 150 5.35 8.87 1.10
C ALA A 150 4.67 9.25 2.42
N ALA A 151 5.40 9.83 3.38
CA ALA A 151 4.88 10.09 4.73
C ALA A 151 4.76 11.57 5.12
N GLU A 152 5.40 12.50 4.40
CA GLU A 152 5.54 13.90 4.86
C GLU A 152 5.18 14.98 3.83
N THR A 153 4.50 14.66 2.73
CA THR A 153 4.04 15.72 1.82
C THR A 153 2.79 16.37 2.43
N TYR A 154 2.87 17.65 2.82
CA TYR A 154 1.71 18.46 3.28
C TYR A 154 0.46 18.30 2.39
N ALA A 155 0.67 18.13 1.07
CA ALA A 155 -0.39 17.86 0.11
C ALA A 155 -1.17 16.57 0.40
N GLY A 156 -0.51 15.47 0.78
CA GLY A 156 -1.18 14.21 1.09
C GLY A 156 -2.06 14.31 2.34
N LYS A 157 -1.56 14.99 3.40
CA LYS A 157 -2.37 15.30 4.59
C LYS A 157 -3.55 16.21 4.24
N PHE A 158 -3.34 17.21 3.38
CA PHE A 158 -4.40 18.09 2.89
C PHE A 158 -5.49 17.31 2.15
N PHE A 159 -5.14 16.48 1.17
CA PHE A 159 -6.11 15.67 0.43
C PHE A 159 -6.89 14.73 1.34
N ARG A 160 -6.23 14.08 2.31
CA ARG A 160 -6.91 13.24 3.31
C ARG A 160 -7.96 14.02 4.11
N ILE A 161 -7.65 15.25 4.53
CA ILE A 161 -8.60 16.12 5.25
C ILE A 161 -9.78 16.50 4.35
N VAL A 162 -9.51 16.86 3.09
CA VAL A 162 -10.55 17.18 2.11
C VAL A 162 -11.48 15.99 1.89
N TYR A 163 -10.95 14.80 1.63
CA TYR A 163 -11.76 13.58 1.48
C TYR A 163 -12.57 13.26 2.74
N ALA A 164 -11.99 13.44 3.93
CA ALA A 164 -12.73 13.25 5.19
C ALA A 164 -13.91 14.21 5.32
N MET A 165 -13.75 15.49 4.95
CA MET A 165 -14.87 16.45 4.95
C MET A 165 -15.96 16.06 3.96
N PHE A 166 -15.60 15.60 2.75
CA PHE A 166 -16.56 15.11 1.77
C PHE A 166 -17.31 13.87 2.26
N SER A 167 -16.63 12.91 2.88
CA SER A 167 -17.25 11.73 3.49
C SER A 167 -18.29 12.13 4.54
N VAL A 168 -17.96 13.06 5.45
CA VAL A 168 -18.90 13.53 6.47
C VAL A 168 -20.13 14.22 5.84
N ALA A 169 -19.91 15.10 4.86
CA ALA A 169 -21.01 15.78 4.17
C ALA A 169 -21.95 14.79 3.47
N LEU A 170 -21.39 13.82 2.75
CA LEU A 170 -22.17 12.78 2.06
C LEU A 170 -22.87 11.83 3.04
N THR A 171 -22.29 11.52 4.20
CA THR A 171 -22.99 10.78 5.26
C THR A 171 -24.24 11.53 5.71
N PHE A 172 -24.15 12.85 5.88
CA PHE A 172 -25.29 13.67 6.27
C PHE A 172 -26.38 13.65 5.19
N VAL A 173 -26.00 13.74 3.91
CA VAL A 173 -26.94 13.60 2.79
C VAL A 173 -27.63 12.24 2.81
N ALA A 174 -26.88 11.14 2.96
CA ALA A 174 -27.45 9.80 3.05
C ALA A 174 -28.45 9.69 4.22
N LEU A 175 -28.09 10.22 5.39
CA LEU A 175 -28.96 10.22 6.57
C LEU A 175 -30.25 11.03 6.35
N LEU A 176 -30.16 12.21 5.71
CA LEU A 176 -31.35 13.00 5.38
C LEU A 176 -32.28 12.26 4.41
N LEU A 177 -31.73 11.60 3.38
CA LEU A 177 -32.50 10.79 2.44
C LEU A 177 -33.17 9.60 3.15
N PHE A 178 -32.46 8.94 4.07
CA PHE A 178 -33.01 7.86 4.89
C PHE A 178 -34.19 8.33 5.74
N VAL A 179 -34.02 9.42 6.48
CA VAL A 179 -35.07 9.99 7.34
C VAL A 179 -36.27 10.40 6.48
N LYS A 180 -36.05 11.05 5.33
CA LYS A 180 -37.13 11.42 4.41
C LYS A 180 -37.85 10.21 3.80
N GLY A 181 -37.11 9.15 3.46
CA GLY A 181 -37.70 7.90 2.99
C GLY A 181 -38.59 7.24 4.05
N ILE A 182 -38.14 7.19 5.31
CA ILE A 182 -38.93 6.70 6.43
C ILE A 182 -40.13 7.60 6.73
N GLU A 183 -39.93 8.91 6.76
CA GLU A 183 -41.01 9.89 7.02
C GLU A 183 -42.10 9.77 5.96
N SER A 184 -41.72 9.66 4.68
CA SER A 184 -42.65 9.37 3.59
C SER A 184 -43.43 8.09 3.89
N PHE A 185 -42.76 6.97 4.18
CA PHE A 185 -43.45 5.72 4.50
C PHE A 185 -44.39 5.80 5.73
N LEU A 186 -43.96 6.46 6.82
CA LEU A 186 -44.69 6.50 8.09
C LEU A 186 -45.83 7.52 8.12
N SER A 187 -45.65 8.69 7.50
CA SER A 187 -46.66 9.77 7.51
C SER A 187 -47.93 9.37 6.74
N TYR A 188 -47.79 8.60 5.66
CA TYR A 188 -48.94 8.06 4.92
C TYR A 188 -49.57 6.83 5.60
N GLY A 189 -48.80 6.09 6.40
CA GLY A 189 -49.26 4.87 7.09
C GLY A 189 -50.13 5.11 8.33
N PHE A 190 -49.91 6.18 9.11
CA PHE A 190 -50.59 6.37 10.41
C PHE A 190 -51.86 7.23 10.39
N GLY A 191 -52.18 7.94 9.29
CA GLY A 191 -53.28 8.91 9.26
C GLY A 191 -54.48 8.54 8.37
N HIS A 192 -54.27 7.84 7.25
CA HIS A 192 -55.31 7.56 6.25
C HIS A 192 -54.98 6.27 5.47
N TYR A 193 -55.16 5.09 6.08
CA TYR A 193 -54.96 3.80 5.40
C TYR A 193 -55.76 3.64 4.09
N GLU A 194 -56.88 4.36 3.95
CA GLU A 194 -57.71 4.36 2.72
C GLU A 194 -57.13 5.20 1.56
N ARG A 195 -56.03 5.93 1.75
CA ARG A 195 -55.40 6.79 0.73
C ARG A 195 -53.89 6.57 0.56
N ILE A 196 -53.39 5.36 0.85
CA ILE A 196 -52.00 5.04 0.50
C ILE A 196 -51.95 4.87 -1.02
N GLU A 197 -51.44 5.88 -1.73
CA GLU A 197 -51.22 5.78 -3.15
C GLU A 197 -49.97 4.95 -3.41
N ILE A 198 -50.02 4.12 -4.46
CA ILE A 198 -48.86 3.31 -4.89
C ILE A 198 -47.64 4.22 -5.17
N LYS A 199 -47.89 5.47 -5.60
CA LYS A 199 -46.88 6.50 -5.83
C LYS A 199 -46.04 6.79 -4.58
N ASP A 200 -46.65 6.82 -3.40
CA ASP A 200 -45.96 7.17 -2.15
C ASP A 200 -45.02 6.03 -1.71
N ILE A 201 -45.44 4.77 -1.92
CA ILE A 201 -44.60 3.59 -1.71
C ILE A 201 -43.39 3.62 -2.62
N PHE A 202 -43.57 3.99 -3.90
CA PHE A 202 -42.46 4.15 -4.83
C PHE A 202 -41.51 5.26 -4.38
N GLU A 203 -42.02 6.45 -4.03
CA GLU A 203 -41.19 7.57 -3.61
C GLU A 203 -40.36 7.24 -2.37
N ALA A 204 -40.96 6.60 -1.35
CA ALA A 204 -40.23 6.13 -0.18
C ALA A 204 -39.13 5.12 -0.54
N THR A 205 -39.41 4.18 -1.44
CA THR A 205 -38.44 3.15 -1.85
C THR A 205 -37.26 3.74 -2.63
N ILE A 206 -37.51 4.73 -3.50
CA ILE A 206 -36.48 5.46 -4.24
C ILE A 206 -35.55 6.19 -3.26
N LEU A 207 -36.10 6.93 -2.30
CA LEU A 207 -35.33 7.68 -1.30
C LEU A 207 -34.46 6.76 -0.44
N LEU A 208 -35.00 5.62 0.00
CA LEU A 208 -34.26 4.63 0.79
C LEU A 208 -33.14 3.95 -0.02
N THR A 209 -33.38 3.66 -1.29
CA THR A 209 -32.38 3.04 -2.17
C THR A 209 -31.25 4.03 -2.49
N LEU A 210 -31.57 5.29 -2.77
CA LEU A 210 -30.58 6.35 -2.98
C LEU A 210 -29.75 6.60 -1.72
N SER A 211 -30.39 6.57 -0.54
CA SER A 211 -29.70 6.66 0.75
C SER A 211 -28.67 5.54 0.93
N LEU A 212 -29.07 4.27 0.71
CA LEU A 212 -28.18 3.12 0.88
C LEU A 212 -26.99 3.18 -0.09
N ALA A 213 -27.25 3.48 -1.36
CA ALA A 213 -26.21 3.62 -2.37
C ALA A 213 -25.20 4.74 -2.02
N THR A 214 -25.70 5.88 -1.53
CA THR A 214 -24.84 6.99 -1.09
C THR A 214 -24.01 6.59 0.13
N PHE A 215 -24.59 5.86 1.08
CA PHE A 215 -23.87 5.39 2.26
C PHE A 215 -22.74 4.42 1.92
N ASP A 216 -22.99 3.46 1.02
CA ASP A 216 -21.97 2.52 0.56
C ASP A 216 -20.81 3.23 -0.14
N LEU A 217 -21.10 4.24 -0.98
CA LEU A 217 -20.08 5.08 -1.61
C LEU A 217 -19.21 5.80 -0.57
N VAL A 218 -19.84 6.40 0.45
CA VAL A 218 -19.11 7.10 1.51
C VAL A 218 -18.20 6.16 2.27
N LYS A 219 -18.69 4.96 2.61
CA LYS A 219 -17.89 3.93 3.27
C LYS A 219 -16.66 3.59 2.44
N THR A 220 -16.80 3.39 1.13
CA THR A 220 -15.69 3.11 0.23
C THR A 220 -14.67 4.25 0.21
N ILE A 221 -15.11 5.50 -0.01
CA ILE A 221 -14.22 6.67 -0.05
C ILE A 221 -13.47 6.84 1.28
N PHE A 222 -14.17 6.66 2.41
CA PHE A 222 -13.58 6.80 3.73
C PHE A 222 -12.54 5.70 4.03
N GLU A 223 -12.82 4.45 3.68
CA GLU A 223 -11.87 3.35 3.86
C GLU A 223 -10.61 3.50 3.00
N GLU A 224 -10.76 3.98 1.77
CA GLU A 224 -9.66 4.09 0.80
C GLU A 224 -8.79 5.34 1.04
N GLU A 225 -9.40 6.52 1.15
CA GLU A 225 -8.67 7.79 1.16
C GLU A 225 -8.37 8.30 2.58
N VAL A 226 -9.25 8.00 3.56
CA VAL A 226 -9.10 8.50 4.93
C VAL A 226 -8.35 7.51 5.83
N LEU A 227 -8.80 6.26 5.87
CA LEU A 227 -8.18 5.21 6.70
C LEU A 227 -6.89 4.65 6.08
N GLY A 228 -6.71 4.76 4.77
CA GLY A 228 -5.48 4.37 4.08
C GLY A 228 -5.14 2.89 4.24
N ARG A 229 -6.14 2.00 4.17
CA ARG A 229 -5.89 0.55 4.20
C ARG A 229 -4.89 0.17 3.10
N PRO A 230 -3.86 -0.65 3.40
CA PRO A 230 -2.82 -0.99 2.44
C PRO A 230 -3.42 -1.74 1.25
N LYS A 231 -3.15 -1.22 0.05
CA LYS A 231 -3.49 -1.85 -1.24
C LYS A 231 -2.68 -3.13 -1.37
N HIS A 232 -3.34 -4.23 -1.71
CA HIS A 232 -2.67 -5.45 -2.10
C HIS A 232 -2.62 -5.45 -3.63
N ASP A 233 -1.45 -5.09 -4.17
CA ASP A 233 -1.19 -4.81 -5.59
C ASP A 233 -1.90 -3.54 -6.12
N PRO A 234 -1.15 -2.44 -6.36
CA PRO A 234 -1.73 -1.17 -6.81
C PRO A 234 -2.40 -1.24 -8.18
N SER A 235 -2.07 -2.22 -9.03
CA SER A 235 -2.69 -2.39 -10.35
C SER A 235 -4.00 -3.17 -10.29
N SER A 236 -4.02 -4.25 -9.51
CA SER A 236 -5.20 -5.10 -9.26
C SER A 236 -6.31 -4.36 -8.51
N ASP A 237 -5.94 -3.53 -7.52
CA ASP A 237 -6.91 -2.91 -6.62
C ASP A 237 -7.64 -1.69 -7.20
N ILE A 238 -7.04 -0.95 -8.13
CA ILE A 238 -7.74 0.15 -8.84
C ILE A 238 -8.90 -0.42 -9.67
N HIS A 239 -8.67 -1.55 -10.35
CA HIS A 239 -9.70 -2.24 -11.12
C HIS A 239 -10.80 -2.80 -10.21
N LYS A 240 -10.46 -3.39 -9.06
CA LYS A 240 -11.45 -3.90 -8.09
C LYS A 240 -12.33 -2.78 -7.52
N THR A 241 -11.74 -1.65 -7.18
CA THR A 241 -12.46 -0.47 -6.65
C THR A 241 -13.44 0.08 -7.68
N MET A 242 -12.96 0.29 -8.91
CA MET A 242 -13.78 0.75 -10.02
C MET A 242 -14.94 -0.21 -10.32
N VAL A 243 -14.68 -1.52 -10.31
CA VAL A 243 -15.70 -2.56 -10.52
C VAL A 243 -16.74 -2.57 -9.39
N ARG A 244 -16.35 -2.43 -8.12
CA ARG A 244 -17.28 -2.34 -6.99
C ARG A 244 -18.17 -1.10 -7.09
N PHE A 245 -17.58 0.04 -7.42
CA PHE A 245 -18.30 1.29 -7.59
C PHE A 245 -19.32 1.20 -8.73
N LEU A 246 -18.89 0.81 -9.94
CA LEU A 246 -19.79 0.59 -11.08
C LEU A 246 -20.86 -0.47 -10.79
N GLY A 247 -20.48 -1.56 -10.11
CA GLY A 247 -21.40 -2.61 -9.70
C GLY A 247 -22.52 -2.09 -8.80
N SER A 248 -22.19 -1.26 -7.80
CA SER A 248 -23.19 -0.64 -6.91
C SER A 248 -24.18 0.27 -7.68
N ILE A 249 -23.67 1.06 -8.64
CA ILE A 249 -24.50 1.93 -9.49
C ILE A 249 -25.43 1.10 -10.37
N ILE A 250 -24.91 0.05 -10.99
CA ILE A 250 -25.69 -0.84 -11.86
C ILE A 250 -26.80 -1.53 -11.06
N ILE A 251 -26.52 -2.01 -9.84
CA ILE A 251 -27.53 -2.59 -8.96
C ILE A 251 -28.61 -1.57 -8.62
N ALA A 252 -28.22 -0.35 -8.24
CA ALA A 252 -29.18 0.73 -7.94
C ALA A 252 -30.07 1.07 -9.13
N LEU A 253 -29.50 1.26 -10.33
CA LEU A 253 -30.24 1.51 -11.56
C LEU A 253 -31.15 0.33 -11.95
N SER A 254 -30.73 -0.91 -11.68
CA SER A 254 -31.54 -2.10 -11.93
C SER A 254 -32.80 -2.13 -11.08
N ILE A 255 -32.66 -1.83 -9.77
CA ILE A 255 -33.80 -1.77 -8.83
C ILE A 255 -34.75 -0.65 -9.24
N GLU A 256 -34.23 0.53 -9.56
CA GLU A 256 -35.01 1.68 -10.00
C GLU A 256 -35.79 1.39 -11.30
N ALA A 257 -35.12 0.75 -12.28
CA ALA A 257 -35.74 0.37 -13.54
C ALA A 257 -36.87 -0.64 -13.35
N LEU A 258 -36.68 -1.62 -12.47
CA LEU A 258 -37.71 -2.61 -12.14
C LEU A 258 -38.92 -1.96 -11.47
N MET A 259 -38.70 -1.00 -10.56
CA MET A 259 -39.78 -0.23 -9.95
C MET A 259 -40.56 0.59 -10.98
N LEU A 260 -39.87 1.23 -11.94
CA LEU A 260 -40.52 1.98 -13.01
C LEU A 260 -41.40 1.10 -13.91
N VAL A 261 -41.00 -0.15 -14.17
CA VAL A 261 -41.85 -1.10 -14.88
C VAL A 261 -43.15 -1.34 -14.13
N PHE A 262 -43.10 -1.62 -12.83
CA PHE A 262 -44.30 -1.82 -12.02
C PHE A 262 -45.17 -0.56 -11.95
N LYS A 263 -44.55 0.61 -11.82
CA LYS A 263 -45.24 1.90 -11.81
C LYS A 263 -46.00 2.12 -13.12
N PHE A 264 -45.31 2.06 -14.26
CA PHE A 264 -45.95 2.30 -15.56
C PHE A 264 -46.96 1.21 -15.92
N ALA A 265 -46.73 -0.04 -15.54
CA ALA A 265 -47.71 -1.11 -15.72
C ALA A 265 -49.05 -0.83 -15.01
N MET A 266 -49.02 -0.14 -13.86
CA MET A 266 -50.24 0.19 -13.11
C MET A 266 -50.82 1.57 -13.42
N THR A 267 -50.00 2.58 -13.70
CA THR A 267 -50.48 3.98 -13.78
C THR A 267 -50.54 4.54 -15.19
N ALA A 268 -49.70 4.07 -16.12
CA ALA A 268 -49.55 4.65 -17.45
C ALA A 268 -48.90 3.63 -18.41
N PRO A 269 -49.64 2.60 -18.88
CA PRO A 269 -49.10 1.49 -19.68
C PRO A 269 -48.41 1.94 -20.97
N GLU A 270 -48.81 3.07 -21.54
CA GLU A 270 -48.18 3.70 -22.69
C GLU A 270 -46.71 4.10 -22.45
N MET A 271 -46.32 4.37 -21.20
CA MET A 271 -44.95 4.72 -20.82
C MET A 271 -44.07 3.49 -20.53
N LEU A 272 -44.62 2.28 -20.59
CA LEU A 272 -43.91 1.03 -20.27
C LEU A 272 -42.70 0.80 -21.21
N VAL A 273 -42.79 1.28 -22.45
CA VAL A 273 -41.69 1.27 -23.42
C VAL A 273 -40.45 2.03 -22.89
N ASN A 274 -40.63 3.13 -22.16
CA ASN A 274 -39.53 3.88 -21.58
C ASN A 274 -38.78 3.08 -20.51
N ALA A 275 -39.51 2.31 -19.68
CA ALA A 275 -38.87 1.42 -18.70
C ALA A 275 -38.08 0.28 -19.38
N ILE A 276 -38.57 -0.24 -20.51
CA ILE A 276 -37.84 -1.23 -21.32
C ILE A 276 -36.52 -0.64 -21.83
N TYR A 277 -36.49 0.62 -22.29
CA TYR A 277 -35.24 1.28 -22.70
C TYR A 277 -34.24 1.40 -21.55
N ILE A 278 -34.69 1.73 -20.34
CA ILE A 278 -33.82 1.81 -19.17
C ILE A 278 -33.24 0.43 -18.82
N ILE A 279 -34.07 -0.63 -18.81
CA ILE A 279 -33.61 -2.01 -18.58
C ILE A 279 -32.60 -2.45 -19.66
N GLY A 280 -32.83 -2.06 -20.92
CA GLY A 280 -31.88 -2.28 -22.01
C GLY A 280 -30.54 -1.59 -21.75
N GLY A 281 -30.55 -0.33 -21.29
CA GLY A 281 -29.35 0.42 -20.91
C GLY A 281 -28.58 -0.23 -19.76
N VAL A 282 -29.29 -0.66 -18.70
CA VAL A 282 -28.70 -1.40 -17.57
C VAL A 282 -28.06 -2.71 -18.04
N SER A 283 -28.73 -3.44 -18.93
CA SER A 283 -28.20 -4.68 -19.53
C SER A 283 -26.92 -4.42 -20.32
N MET A 284 -26.87 -3.32 -21.08
CA MET A 284 -25.67 -2.91 -21.82
C MET A 284 -24.52 -2.54 -20.87
N LEU A 285 -24.81 -1.85 -19.76
CA LEU A 285 -23.82 -1.53 -18.73
C LEU A 285 -23.27 -2.79 -18.04
N LEU A 286 -24.13 -3.76 -17.74
CA LEU A 286 -23.72 -5.07 -17.20
C LEU A 286 -22.78 -5.81 -18.14
N VAL A 287 -23.13 -5.87 -19.44
CA VAL A 287 -22.27 -6.48 -20.47
C VAL A 287 -20.95 -5.71 -20.58
N GLY A 288 -20.97 -4.38 -20.60
CA GLY A 288 -19.78 -3.55 -20.61
C GLY A 288 -18.85 -3.81 -19.41
N LEU A 289 -19.43 -3.92 -18.21
CA LEU A 289 -18.68 -4.25 -17.00
C LEU A 289 -18.10 -5.67 -17.05
N ALA A 290 -18.85 -6.66 -17.54
CA ALA A 290 -18.36 -8.03 -17.72
C ALA A 290 -17.18 -8.11 -18.72
N VAL A 291 -17.26 -7.36 -19.82
CA VAL A 291 -16.18 -7.24 -20.81
C VAL A 291 -14.96 -6.56 -20.19
N TYR A 292 -15.14 -5.46 -19.46
CA TYR A 292 -14.07 -4.77 -18.75
C TYR A 292 -13.32 -5.70 -17.80
N ILE A 293 -14.05 -6.41 -16.93
CA ILE A 293 -13.48 -7.37 -15.96
C ILE A 293 -12.67 -8.45 -16.69
N ARG A 294 -13.16 -8.97 -17.82
CA ARG A 294 -12.47 -9.99 -18.60
C ARG A 294 -11.13 -9.49 -19.13
N PHE A 295 -11.06 -8.26 -19.63
CA PHE A 295 -9.81 -7.68 -20.13
C PHE A 295 -8.82 -7.36 -19.02
N THR A 296 -9.28 -6.87 -17.87
CA THR A 296 -8.40 -6.58 -16.74
C THR A 296 -7.80 -7.85 -16.14
N HIS A 297 -8.58 -8.94 -16.09
CA HIS A 297 -8.11 -10.21 -15.52
C HIS A 297 -7.17 -10.99 -16.45
N GLN A 298 -7.20 -10.75 -17.77
CA GLN A 298 -6.22 -11.32 -18.70
C GLN A 298 -4.84 -10.65 -18.60
N LYS A 299 -4.78 -9.35 -18.28
CA LYS A 299 -3.51 -8.63 -18.07
C LYS A 299 -2.76 -9.09 -16.81
N GLU A 300 -3.47 -9.61 -15.82
CA GLU A 300 -2.91 -10.09 -14.55
C GLU A 300 -2.26 -11.49 -14.67
N LYS A 301 -2.54 -12.22 -15.77
CA LYS A 301 -2.02 -13.57 -16.04
C LYS A 301 -0.89 -13.63 -17.08
N MET A 302 -0.57 -12.52 -17.74
CA MET A 302 0.58 -12.38 -18.65
C MET A 302 1.79 -11.82 -17.91
#